data_AF-A0AAQ3JPI9-F1
#
_entry.id   AF-A0AAQ3JPI9-F1
#
_cell.length_a   1.000
_cell.length_b   1.000
_cell.length_c   1.000
_cell.angle_alpha   90.00
_cell.angle_beta   90.00
_cell.angle_gamma   90.00
#
_symmetry.space_group_name_H-M   'P 1'
#
loop_
_entity.id
_entity.type
_entity.pdbx_description
1 polymer ?
#
loop_
_entity_poly.entity_id
_entity_poly.type
_entity_poly.pdbx_seq_one_letter_code
_entity_poly.pdbx_strand_id
1 'polypeptide(L)'
;MLIFTAKGRLDKGRYFPVTAVQRFDAAAKRIENGVYLGPVGCVTFEGKLSWKNRMLAFIFENIRIKVGPFGPLQISLGQAERDPTTKDPFFIWFYIDEEIAVAQGKGGGIAYWCRCSRVT
;
A
#
# COMPACT_ATOMS: atom_id res chain seq x y z
N MET A 1 8.04 3.41 -3.29
CA MET A 1 7.49 2.71 -4.46
C MET A 1 7.71 1.23 -4.31
N LEU A 2 6.67 0.42 -4.50
CA LEU A 2 6.77 -1.03 -4.55
C LEU A 2 7.54 -1.43 -5.81
N ILE A 3 8.60 -2.20 -5.63
CA ILE A 3 9.47 -2.64 -6.74
C ILE A 3 9.18 -4.10 -7.12
N PHE A 4 9.00 -4.94 -6.11
CA PHE A 4 9.06 -6.38 -6.28
C PHE A 4 8.21 -7.10 -5.25
N THR A 5 7.68 -8.25 -5.64
CA THR A 5 7.08 -9.22 -4.73
C THR A 5 7.71 -10.61 -4.88
N ALA A 6 8.22 -11.19 -3.79
CA ALA A 6 8.71 -12.58 -3.77
C ALA A 6 7.68 -13.52 -3.15
N LYS A 7 7.71 -14.81 -3.53
CA LYS A 7 6.93 -15.91 -2.95
C LYS A 7 7.84 -17.11 -2.72
N GLY A 8 7.39 -18.05 -1.87
CA GLY A 8 8.07 -19.33 -1.63
C GLY A 8 9.51 -19.15 -1.16
N ARG A 9 9.74 -18.41 -0.06
CA ARG A 9 11.10 -18.19 0.50
C ARG A 9 12.13 -17.60 -0.49
N LEU A 10 11.67 -16.74 -1.40
CA LEU A 10 12.48 -16.08 -2.46
C LEU A 10 12.77 -16.96 -3.69
N ASP A 11 12.25 -18.18 -3.76
CA ASP A 11 12.44 -19.06 -4.93
C ASP A 11 11.81 -18.51 -6.22
N LYS A 12 10.77 -17.69 -6.08
CA LYS A 12 10.03 -17.08 -7.20
C LYS A 12 9.62 -15.65 -6.85
N GLY A 13 9.53 -14.78 -7.84
CA GLY A 13 9.01 -13.43 -7.63
C GLY A 13 8.47 -12.79 -8.90
N ARG A 14 7.83 -11.63 -8.72
CA ARG A 14 7.31 -10.80 -9.80
C ARG A 14 7.78 -9.37 -9.57
N TYR A 15 8.48 -8.86 -10.58
CA TYR A 15 8.69 -7.43 -10.73
C TYR A 15 7.34 -6.75 -10.99
N PHE A 16 7.14 -5.56 -10.42
CA PHE A 16 5.92 -4.79 -10.63
C PHE A 16 6.24 -3.63 -11.60
N PRO A 17 6.00 -3.77 -12.91
CA PRO A 17 6.45 -2.82 -13.93
C PRO A 17 5.60 -1.53 -13.99
N VAL A 18 4.87 -1.23 -12.92
CA VAL A 18 4.00 -0.06 -12.80
C VAL A 18 4.33 0.63 -11.49
N THR A 19 4.46 1.95 -11.50
CA THR A 19 4.72 2.70 -10.28
C THR A 19 3.57 2.52 -9.29
N ALA A 20 3.84 1.82 -8.19
CA ALA A 20 2.95 1.78 -7.04
C ALA A 20 3.57 2.46 -5.83
N VAL A 21 2.89 3.43 -5.25
CA VAL A 21 3.37 4.19 -4.09
C VAL A 21 2.48 3.88 -2.91
N GLN A 22 3.11 3.49 -1.81
CA GLN A 22 2.44 3.19 -0.56
C GLN A 22 2.83 4.27 0.46
N ARG A 23 1.84 4.95 1.01
CA ARG A 23 1.98 5.86 2.14
C ARG A 23 1.40 5.20 3.39
N PHE A 24 2.17 5.24 4.47
CA PHE A 24 1.73 4.86 5.80
C PHE A 24 1.78 6.09 6.70
N ASP A 25 0.63 6.53 7.19
CA ASP A 25 0.53 7.65 8.12
C ASP A 25 0.20 7.13 9.50
N ALA A 26 1.24 7.00 10.34
CA ALA A 26 1.10 6.44 11.68
C ALA A 26 0.30 7.38 12.61
N ALA A 27 0.43 8.69 12.46
CA ALA A 27 -0.24 9.68 13.29
C ALA A 27 -1.75 9.71 13.00
N ALA A 28 -2.12 9.75 11.71
CA ALA A 28 -3.51 9.75 11.29
C ALA A 28 -4.13 8.33 11.28
N LYS A 29 -3.34 7.28 11.49
CA LYS A 29 -3.73 5.87 11.29
C LYS A 29 -4.34 5.65 9.89
N ARG A 30 -3.74 6.26 8.87
CA ARG A 30 -4.20 6.17 7.47
C ARG A 30 -3.20 5.45 6.60
N ILE A 31 -3.71 4.69 5.64
CA ILE A 31 -2.92 4.05 4.58
C ILE A 31 -3.43 4.50 3.23
N GLU A 32 -2.51 4.73 2.29
CA GLU A 32 -2.85 4.96 0.89
C GLU A 32 -1.94 4.14 -0.01
N ASN A 33 -2.52 3.36 -0.93
CA ASN A 33 -1.79 2.67 -1.99
C ASN A 33 -2.25 3.22 -3.35
N GLY A 34 -1.35 3.86 -4.09
CA GLY A 34 -1.63 4.36 -5.42
C GLY A 34 -0.90 3.58 -6.50
N VAL A 35 -1.59 3.21 -7.58
CA VAL A 35 -1.02 2.66 -8.82
C VAL A 35 -1.11 3.74 -9.91
N TYR A 36 0.03 4.12 -10.47
CA TYR A 36 0.17 5.27 -11.37
C TYR A 36 0.50 4.80 -12.79
N LEU A 37 -0.37 5.13 -13.74
CA LEU A 37 -0.27 4.76 -15.15
C LEU A 37 0.29 5.90 -16.00
N GLY A 38 1.25 6.64 -15.43
CA GLY A 38 1.83 7.84 -16.04
C GLY A 38 0.77 8.92 -16.30
N PRO A 39 0.76 9.56 -17.49
CA PRO A 39 -0.17 10.66 -17.79
C PRO A 39 -1.63 10.21 -17.97
N VAL A 40 -1.87 8.90 -18.13
CA VAL A 40 -3.23 8.36 -18.34
C VAL A 40 -4.07 8.52 -17.08
N GLY A 41 -3.47 8.37 -15.90
CA GLY A 41 -4.21 8.44 -14.65
C GLY A 41 -3.62 7.61 -13.52
N CYS A 42 -4.38 7.48 -12.44
CA CYS A 42 -4.03 6.64 -11.31
C CYS A 42 -5.27 6.06 -10.63
N VAL A 43 -5.05 4.95 -9.93
CA VAL A 43 -6.03 4.37 -9.00
C VAL A 43 -5.41 4.37 -7.62
N THR A 44 -6.08 4.98 -6.65
CA THR A 44 -5.62 5.00 -5.26
C THR A 44 -6.64 4.35 -4.34
N PHE A 45 -6.15 3.55 -3.41
CA PHE A 45 -6.90 2.93 -2.33
C PHE A 45 -6.54 3.64 -1.04
N GLU A 46 -7.53 4.18 -0.34
CA GLU A 46 -7.33 4.87 0.93
C GLU A 46 -8.10 4.16 2.04
N GLY A 47 -7.53 4.11 3.23
CA GLY A 47 -8.12 3.39 4.34
C GLY A 47 -7.50 3.66 5.70
N LYS A 48 -7.95 2.89 6.68
CA LYS A 48 -7.41 2.88 8.04
C LYS A 48 -6.33 1.83 8.18
N LEU A 49 -5.35 2.10 9.03
CA LEU A 49 -4.39 1.11 9.49
C LEU A 49 -4.42 0.98 11.01
N SER A 50 -4.01 -0.18 11.50
CA SER A 50 -3.59 -0.38 12.89
C SER A 50 -2.17 -0.96 12.88
N TRP A 51 -1.35 -0.55 13.84
CA TRP A 51 0.02 -1.04 13.96
C TRP A 51 0.24 -1.60 15.37
N LYS A 52 0.57 -2.89 15.45
CA LYS A 52 0.91 -3.57 16.70
C LYS A 52 2.18 -4.39 16.51
N ASN A 53 3.19 -4.13 17.33
CA ASN A 53 4.52 -4.74 17.20
C ASN A 53 5.06 -4.57 15.77
N ARG A 54 5.39 -5.66 15.09
CA ARG A 54 5.85 -5.65 13.69
C ARG A 54 4.72 -5.73 12.67
N MET A 55 3.46 -5.80 13.09
CA MET A 55 2.34 -6.03 12.18
C MET A 55 1.52 -4.76 11.96
N LEU A 56 1.33 -4.41 10.69
CA LEU A 56 0.46 -3.33 10.23
C LEU A 56 -0.72 -3.96 9.49
N ALA A 57 -1.91 -3.91 10.08
CA ALA A 57 -3.16 -4.35 9.45
C ALA A 57 -3.90 -3.15 8.86
N PHE A 58 -4.67 -3.34 7.79
CA PHE A 58 -5.37 -2.25 7.13
C PHE A 58 -6.70 -2.67 6.50
N ILE A 59 -7.59 -1.70 6.34
CA ILE A 59 -8.87 -1.83 5.63
C ILE A 59 -9.01 -0.63 4.71
N PHE A 60 -9.23 -0.86 3.42
CA PHE A 60 -9.54 0.20 2.47
C PHE A 60 -11.02 0.60 2.55
N GLU A 61 -11.26 1.89 2.58
CA GLU A 61 -12.58 2.51 2.71
C GLU A 61 -12.98 3.25 1.43
N ASN A 62 -12.01 3.74 0.67
CA ASN A 62 -12.24 4.49 -0.55
C ASN A 62 -11.33 4.01 -1.69
N ILE A 63 -11.88 3.95 -2.89
CA ILE A 63 -11.14 3.87 -4.14
C ILE A 63 -11.32 5.20 -4.86
N ARG A 64 -10.23 5.82 -5.29
CA ARG A 64 -10.27 7.00 -6.16
C ARG A 64 -9.62 6.67 -7.50
N ILE A 65 -10.31 7.00 -8.58
CA ILE A 65 -9.88 6.77 -9.96
C ILE A 65 -9.74 8.13 -10.62
N LYS A 66 -8.53 8.48 -11.05
CA LYS A 66 -8.26 9.68 -11.83
C LYS A 66 -7.93 9.27 -13.26
N VAL A 67 -8.55 9.91 -14.24
CA VAL A 67 -8.28 9.71 -15.67
C VAL A 67 -7.99 11.06 -16.31
N GLY A 68 -6.79 11.22 -16.87
CA GLY A 68 -6.36 12.43 -17.54
C GLY A 68 -6.61 13.72 -16.73
N PRO A 69 -7.22 14.76 -17.32
CA PRO A 69 -7.47 16.04 -16.66
C PRO A 69 -8.74 16.06 -15.80
N PHE A 70 -9.55 15.00 -15.81
CA PHE A 70 -10.81 14.98 -15.07
C PHE A 70 -10.57 14.87 -13.56
N GLY A 71 -11.53 15.38 -12.79
CA GLY A 71 -11.55 15.20 -11.34
C GLY A 71 -11.60 13.71 -10.96
N PRO A 72 -11.03 13.32 -9.81
CA PRO A 72 -11.04 11.93 -9.39
C PRO A 72 -12.47 11.46 -9.08
N LEU A 73 -12.88 10.33 -9.65
CA LEU A 73 -14.08 9.61 -9.23
C LEU A 73 -13.77 8.86 -7.94
N GLN A 74 -14.55 9.09 -6.88
CA GLN A 74 -14.43 8.36 -5.62
C GLN A 74 -15.56 7.34 -5.47
N ILE A 75 -15.19 6.12 -5.10
CA ILE A 75 -16.11 5.03 -4.75
C ILE A 75 -15.82 4.63 -3.30
N SER A 76 -16.83 4.75 -2.44
CA SER A 76 -16.75 4.31 -1.04
C SER A 76 -17.03 2.81 -0.94
N LEU A 77 -16.12 2.05 -0.33
CA LEU A 77 -16.28 0.62 -0.05
C LEU A 77 -17.04 0.35 1.26
N GLY A 78 -17.41 1.42 1.98
CA GLY A 78 -17.98 1.38 3.32
C GLY A 78 -16.96 1.82 4.36
N GLN A 79 -17.45 2.40 5.46
CA GLN A 79 -16.62 2.74 6.61
C GLN A 79 -16.58 1.55 7.56
N ALA A 80 -15.37 1.08 7.88
CA ALA A 80 -15.23 0.15 8.99
C ALA A 80 -15.30 0.95 10.30
N GLU A 81 -16.33 0.70 11.12
CA GLU A 81 -16.46 1.28 12.47
C GLU A 81 -15.43 0.71 13.47
N ARG A 82 -14.62 -0.24 13.03
CA ARG A 82 -13.59 -0.90 13.83
C ARG A 82 -12.19 -0.64 13.29
N ASP A 83 -11.20 -0.79 14.17
CA ASP A 83 -9.80 -0.84 13.75
C ASP A 83 -9.49 -2.14 12.97
N PRO A 84 -8.54 -2.11 12.03
CA PRO A 84 -8.01 -3.31 11.39
C PRO A 84 -7.38 -4.28 12.39
N THR A 85 -7.47 -5.57 12.10
CA THR A 85 -7.01 -6.67 12.96
C THR A 85 -6.20 -7.69 12.16
N THR A 86 -5.72 -8.75 12.83
CA THR A 86 -5.06 -9.90 12.17
C THR A 86 -5.93 -10.62 11.14
N LYS A 87 -7.26 -10.47 11.21
CA LYS A 87 -8.20 -11.05 10.25
C LYS A 87 -8.23 -10.30 8.92
N ASP A 88 -7.80 -9.04 8.91
CA ASP A 88 -7.76 -8.18 7.73
C ASP A 88 -6.47 -8.40 6.91
N PRO A 89 -6.30 -7.75 5.75
CA PRO A 89 -4.98 -7.62 5.12
C PRO A 89 -3.96 -6.99 6.08
N PHE A 90 -2.73 -7.49 6.03
CA PHE A 90 -1.64 -6.97 6.86
C PHE A 90 -0.27 -7.15 6.20
N PHE A 91 0.69 -6.39 6.74
CA PHE A 91 2.12 -6.53 6.54
C PHE A 91 2.81 -6.85 7.87
N ILE A 92 3.77 -7.77 7.85
CA ILE A 92 4.73 -8.02 8.93
C ILE A 92 6.05 -7.40 8.52
N TRP A 93 6.44 -6.32 9.19
CA TRP A 93 7.65 -5.56 8.92
C TRP A 93 8.89 -6.29 9.42
N PHE A 94 9.92 -6.34 8.57
CA PHE A 94 11.25 -6.87 8.93
C PHE A 94 12.29 -5.78 9.04
N TYR A 95 12.24 -4.82 8.12
CA TYR A 95 13.25 -3.78 7.98
C TYR A 95 12.61 -2.50 7.42
N ILE A 96 12.97 -1.37 8.00
CA ILE A 96 12.60 -0.04 7.52
C ILE A 96 13.74 0.90 7.89
N ASP A 97 14.19 1.69 6.93
CA ASP A 97 15.11 2.81 7.14
C ASP A 97 14.70 4.00 6.27
N GLU A 98 15.61 4.96 6.10
CA GLU A 98 15.37 6.16 5.30
C GLU A 98 15.31 5.90 3.79
N GLU A 99 15.79 4.75 3.30
CA GLU A 99 15.89 4.44 1.87
C GLU A 99 14.89 3.37 1.42
N ILE A 100 14.66 2.36 2.25
CA ILE A 100 13.92 1.16 1.89
C ILE A 100 13.02 0.67 3.03
N ALA A 101 12.01 -0.10 2.64
CA ALA A 101 11.13 -0.78 3.57
C ALA A 101 10.84 -2.19 3.05
N VAL A 102 10.81 -3.17 3.95
CA VAL A 102 10.61 -4.59 3.62
C VAL A 102 9.64 -5.23 4.59
N ALA A 103 8.60 -5.88 4.05
CA ALA A 103 7.60 -6.56 4.84
C ALA A 103 7.07 -7.82 4.16
N GLN A 104 6.55 -8.77 4.94
CA GLN A 104 5.78 -9.89 4.45
C GLN A 104 4.29 -9.55 4.44
N GLY A 105 3.62 -9.69 3.31
CA GLY A 105 2.16 -9.63 3.24
C GLY A 105 1.51 -10.89 3.83
N LYS A 106 0.23 -10.79 4.21
CA LYS A 106 -0.57 -11.91 4.72
C LYS A 106 -0.48 -13.22 3.92
N GLY A 107 -0.37 -13.13 2.59
CA GLY A 107 -0.22 -14.29 1.70
C GLY A 107 1.18 -14.92 1.69
N GLY A 108 2.07 -14.50 2.59
CA GLY A 108 3.44 -15.01 2.73
C GLY A 108 4.47 -14.38 1.79
N GLY A 109 4.04 -13.53 0.86
CA GLY A 109 4.94 -12.87 -0.09
C GLY A 109 5.71 -11.69 0.53
N ILE A 110 6.93 -11.45 0.08
CA ILE A 110 7.76 -10.33 0.52
C ILE A 110 7.51 -9.14 -0.40
N ALA A 111 7.20 -7.98 0.17
CA ALA A 111 7.08 -6.70 -0.51
C ALA A 111 8.27 -5.82 -0.15
N TYR A 112 8.82 -5.17 -1.18
CA TYR A 112 9.96 -4.26 -1.06
C TYR A 112 9.57 -2.89 -1.61
N TRP A 113 9.81 -1.86 -0.82
CA TRP A 113 9.64 -0.47 -1.21
C TRP A 113 10.96 0.28 -1.16
N CYS A 114 11.22 1.13 -2.15
CA CYS A 114 12.19 2.22 -2.00
C CYS A 114 11.48 3.52 -1.63
N ARG A 115 12.19 4.47 -1.02
CA ARG A 115 11.70 5.83 -0.84
C ARG A 115 11.45 6.48 -2.18
N CYS A 116 10.40 7.28 -2.26
CA CYS A 116 10.14 8.12 -3.42
C CYS A 116 9.95 9.54 -2.96
N SER A 117 10.54 10.47 -3.70
CA SER A 117 10.23 11.88 -3.58
C SER A 117 8.79 12.11 -4.02
N ARG A 118 8.08 12.96 -3.26
CA ARG A 118 6.81 13.49 -3.71
C ARG A 118 7.08 14.35 -4.93
N VAL A 119 6.63 13.91 -6.11
CA VAL A 119 6.62 14.78 -7.28
C VAL A 119 5.58 15.85 -6.98
N THR A 120 6.05 17.10 -6.85
CA THR A 120 5.22 18.27 -6.55
C THR A 120 4.58 18.81 -7.80
#